data_AF-A0A8T3N8T9-F1
#
_entry.id   AF-A0A8T3N8T9-F1
#
_cell.length_a   1.000
_cell.length_b   1.000
_cell.length_c   1.000
_cell.angle_alpha   90.00
_cell.angle_beta   90.00
_cell.angle_gamma   90.00
#
_symmetry.space_group_name_H-M   'P 1'
#
loop_
_entity.id
_entity.type
_entity.pdbx_description
1 polymer ?
#
loop_
_entity_poly.entity_id
_entity_poly.type
_entity_poly.pdbx_seq_one_letter_code
_entity_poly.pdbx_strand_id
1 'polypeptide(L)'
;MSTVHRTALTICIVCLCIGADLGSKAVVRATLVDAPARYYLNGWLRLSHWENAGTVMSLDDSPRALRCWAFMIGPAIFAAAVIAFIVLRAGLTPTGVAAGSLIAGGTLSNVIDRLLHEGRALDFINIVMTPLHLMIFNLADVSIALGMIMLLYLALRRTVAR
;
A
#
# COMPACT_ATOMS: atom_id res chain seq x y z
N MET A 1 -18.10 8.33 -16.49
CA MET A 1 -18.49 7.09 -15.75
C MET A 1 -19.63 7.40 -14.79
N SER A 2 -20.69 6.57 -14.76
CA SER A 2 -21.75 6.70 -13.75
C SER A 2 -21.25 6.32 -12.36
N THR A 3 -21.99 6.72 -11.31
CA THR A 3 -21.61 6.43 -9.92
C THR A 3 -21.50 4.93 -9.65
N VAL A 4 -22.45 4.13 -10.15
CA VAL A 4 -22.43 2.66 -10.01
C VAL A 4 -21.13 2.05 -10.56
N HIS A 5 -20.70 2.47 -11.76
CA HIS A 5 -19.47 1.96 -12.36
C HIS A 5 -18.22 2.38 -11.58
N ARG A 6 -18.19 3.62 -11.04
CA ARG A 6 -17.06 4.06 -10.21
C ARG A 6 -16.98 3.24 -8.93
N THR A 7 -18.11 3.09 -8.23
CA THR A 7 -18.19 2.31 -6.99
C THR A 7 -17.80 0.85 -7.22
N ALA A 8 -18.32 0.20 -8.26
CA ALA A 8 -17.98 -1.19 -8.57
C ALA A 8 -16.49 -1.35 -8.88
N LEU A 9 -15.90 -0.45 -9.68
CA LEU A 9 -14.47 -0.48 -9.98
C LEU A 9 -13.62 -0.28 -8.71
N THR A 10 -14.01 0.66 -7.85
CA THR A 10 -13.31 0.92 -6.59
C THR A 10 -13.36 -0.29 -5.66
N ILE A 11 -14.53 -0.90 -5.46
CA ILE A 11 -14.66 -2.11 -4.64
C ILE A 11 -13.77 -3.22 -5.20
N CYS A 12 -13.84 -3.47 -6.51
CA CYS A 12 -13.05 -4.50 -7.16
C CYS A 12 -11.54 -4.31 -6.91
N ILE A 13 -11.02 -3.10 -7.18
CA ILE A 13 -9.58 -2.79 -7.01
C ILE A 13 -9.19 -2.89 -5.52
N VAL A 14 -9.98 -2.34 -4.60
CA VAL A 14 -9.69 -2.39 -3.16
C VAL A 14 -9.65 -3.83 -2.66
N CYS A 15 -10.62 -4.66 -3.03
CA CYS A 15 -10.64 -6.08 -2.66
C CYS A 15 -9.44 -6.84 -3.24
N LEU A 16 -9.05 -6.55 -4.49
CA LEU A 16 -7.87 -7.15 -5.10
C LEU A 16 -6.57 -6.74 -4.39
N CYS A 17 -6.39 -5.46 -4.05
CA CYS A 17 -5.23 -4.99 -3.30
C CYS A 17 -5.14 -5.69 -1.93
N ILE A 18 -6.24 -5.72 -1.18
CA ILE A 18 -6.27 -6.34 0.16
C ILE A 18 -6.01 -7.84 0.05
N GLY A 19 -6.67 -8.54 -0.88
CA GLY A 19 -6.51 -9.98 -1.06
C GLY A 19 -5.09 -10.35 -1.48
N ALA A 20 -4.50 -9.61 -2.42
CA ALA A 20 -3.14 -9.85 -2.88
C ALA A 20 -2.11 -9.59 -1.77
N ASP A 21 -2.21 -8.46 -1.07
CA ASP A 21 -1.26 -8.09 -0.01
C ASP A 21 -1.39 -9.02 1.21
N LEU A 22 -2.57 -9.17 1.81
CA LEU A 22 -2.76 -10.05 2.97
C LEU A 22 -2.48 -11.52 2.63
N GLY A 23 -2.83 -11.97 1.42
CA GLY A 23 -2.49 -13.30 0.94
C GLY A 23 -0.98 -13.50 0.82
N SER A 24 -0.26 -12.54 0.23
CA SER A 24 1.20 -12.60 0.12
C SER A 24 1.88 -12.59 1.50
N LYS A 25 1.38 -11.76 2.43
CA LYS A 25 1.85 -11.70 3.82
C LYS A 25 1.60 -13.02 4.56
N ALA A 26 0.44 -13.65 4.36
CA ALA A 26 0.15 -14.96 4.93
C ALA A 26 1.13 -16.04 4.44
N VAL A 27 1.45 -16.05 3.13
CA VAL A 27 2.46 -16.95 2.56
C VAL A 27 3.84 -16.69 3.16
N VAL A 28 4.24 -15.43 3.30
CA VAL A 28 5.52 -15.06 3.92
C VAL A 28 5.58 -15.52 5.37
N ARG A 29 4.53 -15.28 6.17
CA ARG A 29 4.46 -15.76 7.56
C ARG A 29 4.60 -17.28 7.65
N ALA A 30 3.97 -18.01 6.73
CA ALA A 30 4.02 -19.47 6.72
C ALA A 30 5.36 -20.05 6.23
N THR A 31 6.19 -19.27 5.52
CA THR A 31 7.36 -19.82 4.81
C THR A 31 8.69 -19.15 5.13
N LEU A 32 8.70 -17.96 5.75
CA LEU A 32 9.89 -17.12 5.92
C LEU A 32 10.14 -16.61 7.35
N VAL A 33 9.29 -16.90 8.35
CA VAL A 33 9.52 -16.44 9.74
C VAL A 33 10.82 -17.01 10.32
N ASP A 34 11.04 -18.31 10.16
CA ASP A 34 12.23 -19.01 10.67
C ASP A 34 13.15 -19.50 9.53
N ALA A 35 12.98 -18.97 8.33
CA ALA A 35 13.75 -19.37 7.16
C ALA A 35 14.75 -18.28 6.73
N PRO A 36 15.88 -18.65 6.11
CA PRO A 36 16.78 -17.67 5.53
C PRO A 36 16.08 -16.88 4.42
N ALA A 37 16.56 -15.65 4.19
CA ALA A 37 16.09 -14.83 3.09
C ALA A 37 16.28 -15.55 1.75
N ARG A 38 15.30 -15.41 0.85
CA ARG A 38 15.37 -15.95 -0.52
C ARG A 38 15.84 -14.87 -1.48
N TYR A 39 16.74 -15.24 -2.38
CA TYR A 39 17.33 -14.33 -3.35
C TYR A 39 16.91 -14.73 -4.76
N TYR A 40 16.52 -13.75 -5.56
CA TYR A 40 16.10 -13.88 -6.95
C TYR A 40 16.80 -12.83 -7.80
N LEU A 41 16.73 -12.98 -9.13
CA LEU A 41 17.29 -12.02 -10.10
C LEU A 41 18.77 -11.72 -9.81
N ASN A 42 19.59 -12.76 -9.65
CA ASN A 42 21.02 -12.64 -9.31
C ASN A 42 21.29 -11.79 -8.04
N GLY A 43 20.38 -11.87 -7.06
CA GLY A 43 20.51 -11.17 -5.77
C GLY A 43 19.86 -9.78 -5.74
N TRP A 44 19.30 -9.30 -6.85
CA TRP A 44 18.65 -7.97 -6.90
C TRP A 44 17.32 -7.94 -6.16
N LEU A 45 16.64 -9.08 -6.06
CA LEU A 45 15.39 -9.20 -5.34
C LEU A 45 15.59 -10.15 -4.16
N ARG A 46 15.44 -9.62 -2.96
CA ARG A 46 15.49 -10.37 -1.70
C ARG A 46 14.09 -10.42 -1.09
N LEU A 47 13.63 -11.62 -0.76
CA LEU A 47 12.44 -11.84 0.06
C LEU A 47 12.85 -12.28 1.46
N SER A 48 12.38 -11.57 2.48
CA SER A 48 12.70 -11.86 3.89
C SER A 48 11.59 -11.37 4.79
N HIS A 49 11.32 -12.05 5.91
CA HIS A 49 10.34 -11.60 6.89
C HIS A 49 10.85 -10.39 7.69
N TRP A 50 10.12 -9.27 7.67
CA TRP A 50 10.42 -8.08 8.47
C TRP A 50 9.17 -7.45 9.08
N GLU A 51 9.07 -7.40 10.42
CA GLU A 51 7.97 -6.72 11.10
C GLU A 51 8.27 -5.24 11.33
N ASN A 52 7.47 -4.39 10.71
CA ASN A 52 7.60 -2.94 10.78
C ASN A 52 6.65 -2.34 11.81
N ALA A 53 7.17 -2.10 13.01
CA ALA A 53 6.48 -1.40 14.09
C ALA A 53 6.49 0.15 13.94
N GLY A 54 7.01 0.68 12.83
CA GLY A 54 7.30 2.10 12.63
C GLY A 54 8.80 2.41 12.53
N THR A 55 9.66 1.38 12.55
CA THR A 55 11.12 1.47 12.47
C THR A 55 11.58 2.20 11.21
N VAL A 56 10.88 1.98 10.10
CA VAL A 56 11.15 2.64 8.82
C VAL A 56 11.03 4.17 8.88
N MET A 57 10.17 4.69 9.75
CA MET A 57 9.98 6.14 9.95
C MET A 57 10.64 6.65 11.25
N SER A 58 11.46 5.83 11.91
CA SER A 58 12.04 6.13 13.23
C SER A 58 10.97 6.48 14.29
N LEU A 59 9.79 5.84 14.21
CA LEU A 59 8.68 6.04 15.14
C LEU A 59 8.45 4.82 16.06
N ASP A 60 9.31 3.82 16.03
CA ASP A 60 9.24 2.62 16.84
C ASP A 60 9.29 2.93 18.35
N ASP A 61 10.13 3.86 18.77
CA ASP A 61 10.22 4.30 20.18
C ASP A 61 9.19 5.39 20.56
N SER A 62 8.34 5.82 19.62
CA SER A 62 7.34 6.85 19.90
C SER A 62 6.22 6.38 20.82
N PRO A 63 5.46 7.28 21.47
CA PRO A 63 4.31 6.89 22.27
C PRO A 63 3.30 6.04 21.47
N ARG A 64 2.73 5.01 22.11
CA ARG A 64 1.77 4.08 21.48
C ARG A 64 0.61 4.81 20.80
N ALA A 65 0.10 5.87 21.43
CA ALA A 65 -0.97 6.70 20.87
C ALA A 65 -0.55 7.33 19.53
N LEU A 66 0.67 7.87 19.44
CA LEU A 66 1.18 8.46 18.20
C LEU A 66 1.32 7.42 17.09
N ARG A 67 1.87 6.24 17.39
CA ARG A 67 1.97 5.14 16.41
C ARG A 67 0.59 4.69 15.91
N CYS A 68 -0.39 4.57 16.81
CA CYS A 68 -1.76 4.21 16.45
C CYS A 68 -2.38 5.25 15.50
N TRP A 69 -2.20 6.54 15.80
CA TRP A 69 -2.66 7.62 14.94
C TRP A 69 -1.96 7.62 13.57
N ALA A 70 -0.64 7.53 13.57
CA ALA A 70 0.17 7.62 12.35
C ALA A 70 -0.06 6.45 11.39
N PHE A 71 -0.22 5.23 11.91
CA PHE A 71 -0.21 4.02 11.09
C PHE A 71 -1.56 3.32 10.95
N MET A 72 -2.56 3.66 11.77
CA MET A 72 -3.86 3.00 11.75
C MET A 72 -4.99 4.01 11.55
N ILE A 73 -5.20 4.91 12.51
CA ILE A 73 -6.39 5.78 12.51
C ILE A 73 -6.30 6.82 11.38
N GLY A 74 -5.20 7.55 11.26
CA GLY A 74 -5.00 8.55 10.21
C GLY A 74 -5.09 7.95 8.81
N PRO A 75 -4.37 6.87 8.50
CA PRO A 75 -4.46 6.18 7.22
C PRO A 75 -5.86 5.63 6.92
N ALA A 76 -6.59 5.10 7.91
CA ALA A 76 -7.97 4.65 7.74
C ALA A 76 -8.91 5.81 7.37
N ILE A 77 -8.80 6.95 8.05
CA ILE A 77 -9.57 8.17 7.73
C ILE A 77 -9.21 8.66 6.32
N PHE A 78 -7.93 8.68 5.97
CA PHE A 78 -7.46 9.07 4.65
C PHE A 78 -8.05 8.17 3.55
N ALA A 79 -7.99 6.84 3.72
CA ALA A 79 -8.56 5.91 2.75
C ALA A 79 -10.09 6.08 2.62
N ALA A 80 -10.80 6.26 3.74
CA ALA A 80 -12.23 6.54 3.72
C ALA A 80 -12.55 7.84 2.97
N ALA A 81 -11.77 8.89 3.18
CA ALA A 81 -11.92 10.17 2.47
C ALA A 81 -11.67 10.03 0.96
N VAL A 82 -10.65 9.27 0.55
CA VAL A 82 -10.38 8.98 -0.87
C VAL A 82 -11.54 8.21 -1.51
N ILE A 83 -12.05 7.17 -0.84
CA ILE A 83 -13.20 6.39 -1.34
C ILE A 83 -14.44 7.28 -1.45
N ALA A 84 -14.74 8.07 -0.41
CA ALA A 84 -15.84 9.03 -0.43
C ALA A 84 -15.70 10.02 -1.59
N PHE A 85 -14.51 10.57 -1.81
CA PHE A 85 -14.23 11.47 -2.93
C PHE A 85 -14.53 10.79 -4.28
N ILE A 86 -14.10 9.55 -4.49
CA ILE A 86 -14.33 8.82 -5.74
C ILE A 86 -15.83 8.60 -6.00
N VAL A 87 -16.57 8.23 -4.96
CA VAL A 87 -18.01 7.95 -5.07
C VAL A 87 -18.80 9.24 -5.31
N LEU A 88 -18.52 10.29 -4.54
CA LEU A 88 -19.28 11.54 -4.56
C LEU A 88 -18.90 12.45 -5.74
N ARG A 89 -17.66 12.39 -6.24
CA ARG A 89 -17.21 13.27 -7.32
C ARG A 89 -17.61 12.71 -8.69
N ALA A 90 -18.49 13.43 -9.38
CA ALA A 90 -18.79 13.19 -10.79
C ALA A 90 -17.63 13.64 -11.70
N GLY A 91 -17.56 13.08 -12.91
CA GLY A 91 -16.60 13.49 -13.93
C GLY A 91 -15.17 12.95 -13.76
N LEU A 92 -14.93 12.03 -12.82
CA LEU A 92 -13.63 11.35 -12.72
C LEU A 92 -13.40 10.43 -13.93
N THR A 93 -12.17 10.41 -14.43
CA THR A 93 -11.74 9.47 -15.47
C THR A 93 -11.56 8.07 -14.89
N PRO A 94 -11.68 7.00 -15.70
CA PRO A 94 -11.42 5.63 -15.24
C PRO A 94 -10.03 5.49 -14.60
N THR A 95 -9.01 6.11 -15.19
CA THR A 95 -7.65 6.13 -14.64
C THR A 95 -7.58 6.82 -13.27
N GLY A 96 -8.30 7.92 -13.07
CA GLY A 96 -8.33 8.63 -11.79
C GLY A 96 -9.04 7.82 -10.69
N VAL A 97 -10.13 7.13 -11.05
CA VAL A 97 -10.82 6.19 -10.15
C VAL A 97 -9.90 5.04 -9.77
N ALA A 98 -9.23 4.41 -10.75
CA ALA A 98 -8.31 3.31 -10.50
C ALA A 98 -7.13 3.73 -9.61
N ALA A 99 -6.52 4.89 -9.89
CA ALA A 99 -5.40 5.42 -9.13
C ALA A 99 -5.76 5.67 -7.66
N GLY A 100 -6.88 6.34 -7.39
CA GLY A 100 -7.36 6.56 -6.02
C GLY A 100 -7.76 5.26 -5.33
N SER A 101 -8.31 4.29 -6.07
CA SER A 101 -8.70 2.99 -5.51
C SER A 101 -7.47 2.13 -5.13
N LEU A 102 -6.38 2.20 -5.90
CA LEU A 102 -5.10 1.57 -5.55
C LEU A 102 -4.50 2.15 -4.28
N ILE A 103 -4.52 3.50 -4.14
CA ILE A 103 -4.05 4.19 -2.94
C ILE A 103 -4.88 3.78 -1.73
N ALA A 104 -6.20 3.83 -1.84
CA ALA A 104 -7.10 3.46 -0.74
C ALA A 104 -6.97 1.97 -0.38
N GLY A 105 -6.90 1.08 -1.38
CA GLY A 105 -6.78 -0.37 -1.19
C GLY A 105 -5.48 -0.78 -0.51
N GLY A 106 -4.34 -0.27 -0.98
CA GLY A 106 -3.06 -0.50 -0.31
C GLY A 106 -3.05 0.06 1.10
N THR A 107 -3.53 1.30 1.29
CA THR A 107 -3.62 1.93 2.62
C THR A 107 -4.45 1.07 3.59
N LEU A 108 -5.64 0.64 3.17
CA LEU A 108 -6.51 -0.21 3.99
C LEU A 108 -5.88 -1.55 4.30
N SER A 109 -5.18 -2.17 3.34
CA SER A 109 -4.51 -3.45 3.58
C SER A 109 -3.44 -3.34 4.67
N ASN A 110 -2.63 -2.28 4.66
CA ASN A 110 -1.64 -2.02 5.72
C ASN A 110 -2.30 -1.73 7.08
N VAL A 111 -3.43 -1.02 7.10
CA VAL A 111 -4.21 -0.81 8.33
C VAL A 111 -4.75 -2.14 8.87
N ILE A 112 -5.32 -2.99 8.01
CA ILE A 112 -5.86 -4.29 8.39
C ILE A 112 -4.74 -5.20 8.93
N ASP A 113 -3.60 -5.26 8.24
CA ASP A 113 -2.47 -6.06 8.70
C ASP A 113 -2.00 -5.61 10.10
N ARG A 114 -1.91 -4.30 10.35
CA ARG A 114 -1.57 -3.76 11.67
C ARG A 114 -2.63 -4.05 12.74
N LEU A 115 -3.92 -4.02 12.40
CA LEU A 115 -4.99 -4.38 13.32
C LEU A 115 -4.89 -5.84 13.76
N LEU A 116 -4.50 -6.73 12.84
CA LEU A 116 -4.37 -8.17 13.10
C LEU A 116 -3.08 -8.54 13.82
N HIS A 117 -2.02 -7.73 13.71
CA HIS A 117 -0.67 -8.05 14.20
C HIS A 117 -0.14 -6.97 15.16
N GLU A 118 -0.96 -6.56 16.13
CA GLU A 118 -0.56 -5.72 17.27
C GLU A 118 0.13 -4.39 16.89
N GLY A 119 -0.31 -3.80 15.78
CA GLY A 119 0.22 -2.54 15.27
C GLY A 119 1.45 -2.67 14.39
N ARG A 120 1.87 -3.88 14.00
CA ARG A 120 3.01 -4.14 13.10
C ARG A 120 2.53 -4.48 11.70
N ALA A 121 3.20 -3.94 10.68
CA ALA A 121 2.98 -4.35 9.29
C ALA A 121 4.09 -5.31 8.87
N LEU A 122 3.76 -6.33 8.09
CA LEU A 122 4.77 -7.22 7.52
C LEU A 122 5.32 -6.68 6.21
N ASP A 123 6.60 -6.35 6.19
CA ASP A 123 7.33 -6.00 4.99
C ASP A 123 8.21 -7.18 4.57
N PHE A 124 8.33 -7.42 3.26
CA PHE A 124 8.99 -8.63 2.81
C PHE A 124 9.70 -8.57 1.46
N ILE A 125 9.53 -7.48 0.73
CA ILE A 125 10.18 -7.25 -0.56
C ILE A 125 11.32 -6.27 -0.34
N ASN A 126 12.53 -6.65 -0.70
CA ASN A 126 13.69 -5.77 -0.70
C ASN A 126 14.38 -5.82 -2.07
N ILE A 127 14.53 -4.66 -2.70
CA ILE A 127 15.28 -4.51 -3.95
C ILE A 127 16.69 -4.02 -3.60
N VAL A 128 17.66 -4.87 -3.89
CA VAL A 128 19.08 -4.66 -3.59
C VAL A 128 19.80 -4.35 -4.90
N MET A 129 20.14 -3.08 -5.13
CA MET A 129 20.92 -2.68 -6.31
C MET A 129 22.14 -1.89 -5.85
N THR A 130 23.22 -2.56 -5.51
CA THR A 130 24.45 -1.94 -4.98
C THR A 130 24.87 -0.71 -5.78
N PRO A 131 25.10 0.45 -5.14
CA PRO A 131 25.13 0.71 -3.68
C PRO A 131 23.76 1.04 -3.05
N LEU A 132 22.68 1.08 -3.83
CA LEU A 132 21.34 1.41 -3.37
C LEU A 132 20.66 0.21 -2.71
N HIS A 133 20.36 0.34 -1.43
CA HIS A 133 19.43 -0.54 -0.72
C HIS A 133 18.10 0.18 -0.64
N LEU A 134 17.10 -0.29 -1.39
CA LEU A 134 15.75 0.23 -1.22
C LEU A 134 15.19 -0.22 0.13
N MET A 135 14.28 0.58 0.65
CA MET A 135 13.52 0.25 1.85
C MET A 135 12.79 -1.08 1.66
N ILE A 136 12.60 -1.87 2.72
CA ILE A 136 11.79 -3.09 2.64
C ILE A 136 10.32 -2.67 2.58
N PHE A 137 9.54 -3.25 1.68
CA PHE A 137 8.14 -2.91 1.46
C PHE A 137 7.28 -4.15 1.21
N ASN A 138 5.97 -3.95 1.03
CA ASN A 138 5.00 -5.00 0.72
C ASN A 138 4.12 -4.63 -0.50
N LEU A 139 3.14 -5.48 -0.85
CA LEU A 139 2.28 -5.24 -2.02
C LEU A 139 1.27 -4.11 -1.80
N ALA A 140 0.91 -3.81 -0.55
CA ALA A 140 0.15 -2.61 -0.23
C ALA A 140 0.92 -1.34 -0.58
N ASP A 141 2.22 -1.27 -0.26
CA ASP A 141 3.07 -0.12 -0.61
C ASP A 141 3.23 0.02 -2.14
N VAL A 142 3.38 -1.10 -2.85
CA VAL A 142 3.41 -1.10 -4.33
C VAL A 142 2.11 -0.54 -4.90
N SER A 143 0.96 -0.93 -4.34
CA SER A 143 -0.35 -0.43 -4.77
C SER A 143 -0.46 1.08 -4.56
N ILE A 144 -0.03 1.59 -3.40
CA ILE A 144 0.00 3.02 -3.10
C ILE A 144 0.91 3.76 -4.08
N ALA A 145 2.15 3.28 -4.27
CA ALA A 145 3.12 3.89 -5.17
C ALA A 145 2.61 3.96 -6.61
N LEU A 146 2.02 2.86 -7.12
CA LEU A 146 1.45 2.82 -8.46
C LEU A 146 0.29 3.82 -8.62
N GLY A 147 -0.62 3.87 -7.65
CA GLY A 147 -1.71 4.85 -7.68
C GLY A 147 -1.20 6.30 -7.66
N MET A 148 -0.17 6.60 -6.86
CA MET A 148 0.48 7.91 -6.85
C MET A 148 1.11 8.27 -8.20
N ILE A 149 1.83 7.33 -8.82
CA ILE A 149 2.43 7.52 -10.16
C ILE A 149 1.35 7.79 -11.21
N MET A 150 0.22 7.06 -11.16
CA MET A 150 -0.91 7.28 -12.07
C MET A 150 -1.54 8.67 -11.89
N LEU A 151 -1.72 9.15 -10.65
CA LEU A 151 -2.21 10.49 -10.39
C LEU A 151 -1.24 11.56 -10.88
N LEU A 152 0.06 11.39 -10.63
CA LEU A 152 1.09 12.30 -11.10
C LEU A 152 1.09 12.39 -12.63
N TYR A 153 1.03 11.24 -13.31
CA TYR A 153 0.93 11.20 -14.76
C TYR A 153 -0.31 11.92 -15.30
N LEU A 154 -1.47 11.74 -14.66
CA LEU A 154 -2.70 12.47 -15.02
C LEU A 154 -2.55 13.98 -14.81
N ALA A 155 -1.90 14.41 -13.73
CA ALA A 155 -1.64 15.81 -13.45
C ALA A 155 -0.71 16.44 -14.51
N LEU A 156 0.40 15.77 -14.83
CA LEU A 156 1.36 16.23 -15.83
C LEU A 156 0.73 16.35 -17.23
N ARG A 157 -0.09 15.37 -17.64
CA ARG A 157 -0.80 15.45 -18.92
C ARG A 157 -1.77 16.63 -19.01
N ARG A 158 -2.42 16.99 -17.90
CA ARG A 158 -3.32 18.16 -17.86
C ARG A 158 -2.56 19.47 -17.98
N THR A 159 -1.35 19.55 -17.44
CA THR A 159 -0.51 20.75 -17.51
C THR A 159 0.04 20.95 -18.92
N VAL A 160 0.52 19.88 -19.58
CA VAL A 160 1.07 19.96 -20.94
C VAL A 160 -0.01 20.22 -22.00
N ALA A 161 -1.26 19.82 -21.75
CA ALA A 161 -2.38 20.03 -22.67
C ALA A 161 -3.05 21.41 -22.53
N ARG A 162 -2.54 22.29 -21.66
CA ARG A 162 -2.98 23.69 -21.51
C ARG A 162 -1.95 24.61 -22.14
#